data_AF-A0A1E8Q6A8-F1
#
_entry.id   AF-A0A1E8Q6A8-F1
#
_cell.length_a   1.000
_cell.length_b   1.000
_cell.length_c   1.000
_cell.angle_alpha   90.00
_cell.angle_beta   90.00
_cell.angle_gamma   90.00
#
_symmetry.space_group_name_H-M   'P 1'
#
loop_
_entity.id
_entity.type
_entity.pdbx_description
1 polymer ?
#
loop_
_entity_poly.entity_id
_entity_poly.type
_entity_poly.pdbx_seq_one_letter_code
_entity_poly.pdbx_strand_id
1 'polypeptide(L)' 'MKGDILYSPETSALLLAMTAVQCARGVPPREALDRAHDLWRAHDGTSWEFAELAALVDELGTA' A
#
# COMPACT_ATOMS: atom_id res chain seq x y z
N MET A 1 8.24 -13.17 -23.74
CA MET A 1 7.17 -12.86 -22.77
C MET A 1 7.81 -12.65 -21.41
N LYS A 2 7.98 -11.39 -20.99
CA LYS A 2 8.26 -11.06 -19.58
C LYS A 2 7.03 -11.55 -18.80
N GLY A 3 7.22 -12.40 -17.80
CA GLY A 3 6.12 -12.92 -17.01
C GLY A 3 5.27 -11.78 -16.48
N ASP A 4 3.96 -11.90 -16.62
CA ASP A 4 2.98 -11.02 -15.99
C ASP A 4 3.08 -11.22 -14.48
N ILE A 5 4.10 -10.61 -13.87
CA ILE A 5 4.12 -10.45 -12.43
C ILE A 5 3.03 -9.42 -12.17
N LEU A 6 1.94 -9.85 -11.51
CA LEU A 6 0.80 -9.00 -11.15
C LEU A 6 1.24 -7.69 -10.48
N TYR A 7 2.44 -7.66 -9.89
CA TYR A 7 3.03 -6.52 -9.21
C TYR A 7 4.45 -6.28 -9.68
N SER A 8 4.81 -5.02 -9.91
CA SER A 8 6.22 -4.66 -10.04
C SER A 8 6.90 -4.72 -8.66
N PRO A 9 8.25 -4.79 -8.60
CA PRO A 9 8.98 -4.69 -7.34
C PRO A 9 8.62 -3.41 -6.55
N GLU A 10 8.38 -2.31 -7.25
CA GLU A 10 7.99 -1.02 -6.67
C GLU A 10 6.61 -1.11 -6.02
N THR A 11 5.61 -1.69 -6.70
CA THR A 11 4.28 -1.93 -6.12
C THR A 11 4.37 -2.85 -4.91
N SER A 12 5.19 -3.89 -4.98
CA SER A 12 5.38 -4.84 -3.88
C SER A 12 6.00 -4.15 -2.65
N ALA A 13 7.00 -3.29 -2.86
CA ALA A 13 7.63 -2.52 -1.79
C ALA A 13 6.64 -1.54 -1.12
N LEU A 14 5.81 -0.86 -1.92
CA LEU A 14 4.76 0.03 -1.41
C LEU A 14 3.75 -0.73 -0.54
N LEU A 15 3.22 -1.85 -1.03
CA LEU A 15 2.25 -2.68 -0.29
C LEU A 15 2.83 -3.18 1.04
N LEU A 16 4.10 -3.62 1.05
CA LEU A 16 4.78 -4.05 2.26
C LEU A 16 4.99 -2.90 3.26
N ALA A 17 5.34 -1.70 2.78
CA ALA A 17 5.48 -0.53 3.64
C ALA A 17 4.13 -0.14 4.27
N MET A 18 3.06 -0.08 3.48
CA MET A 18 1.70 0.20 3.98
C MET A 18 1.23 -0.86 5.00
N THR A 19 1.54 -2.13 4.74
CA THR A 19 1.25 -3.24 5.68
C THR A 19 2.00 -3.05 6.98
N ALA A 20 3.30 -2.71 6.92
CA ALA A 20 4.13 -2.53 8.11
C ALA A 20 3.63 -1.38 9.01
N VAL A 21 3.18 -0.27 8.42
CA VAL A 21 2.60 0.86 9.17
C VAL A 21 1.37 0.43 9.95
N GLN A 22 0.47 -0.34 9.34
CA GLN A 22 -0.74 -0.83 10.02
C GLN A 22 -0.43 -1.89 11.09
N CYS A 23 0.53 -2.79 10.82
CA CYS A 23 1.02 -3.75 11.81
C CYS A 23 1.59 -3.06 13.05
N ALA A 24 2.34 -1.96 12.87
CA ALA A 24 2.89 -1.18 13.99
C ALA A 24 1.80 -0.59 14.90
N ARG A 25 0.55 -0.53 14.42
CA ARG A 25 -0.63 -0.06 15.17
C ARG A 25 -1.49 -1.20 15.72
N GLY A 26 -1.05 -2.44 15.57
CA GLY A 26 -1.72 -3.62 16.13
C GLY A 26 -2.72 -4.30 15.18
N VAL A 27 -2.79 -3.87 13.90
CA VAL A 27 -3.60 -4.59 12.90
C VAL A 27 -2.92 -5.93 12.56
N PRO A 28 -3.64 -7.07 12.54
CA PRO A 28 -3.07 -8.35 12.16
C PRO A 28 -2.44 -8.30 10.75
N PRO A 29 -1.28 -8.95 10.50
CA PRO A 29 -0.55 -8.80 9.25
C PRO A 29 -1.35 -9.10 7.97
N ARG A 30 -2.26 -10.08 8.03
CA ARG A 30 -3.09 -10.42 6.88
C ARG A 30 -4.12 -9.34 6.56
N GLU A 31 -4.79 -8.83 7.59
CA GLU A 31 -5.78 -7.76 7.47
C GLU A 31 -5.11 -6.44 7.03
N ALA A 32 -3.93 -6.14 7.57
CA ALA A 32 -3.12 -5.00 7.16
C ALA A 32 -2.76 -5.04 5.67
N LEU A 33 -2.37 -6.21 5.16
CA LEU A 33 -2.04 -6.39 3.75
C LEU A 33 -3.28 -6.27 2.85
N ASP A 34 -4.41 -6.85 3.25
CA ASP A 34 -5.66 -6.74 2.51
C ASP A 34 -6.12 -5.26 2.42
N ARG A 35 -6.07 -4.52 3.54
CA ARG A 35 -6.34 -3.06 3.56
C ARG A 35 -5.37 -2.26 2.71
N ALA A 36 -4.07 -2.59 2.75
CA ALA A 36 -3.06 -1.91 1.95
C ALA A 36 -3.32 -2.10 0.45
N HIS A 37 -3.73 -3.30 0.04
CA HIS A 37 -4.07 -3.61 -1.33
C HIS A 37 -5.33 -2.85 -1.79
N ASP A 38 -6.37 -2.77 -0.96
CA ASP A 38 -7.59 -2.03 -1.29
C ASP A 38 -7.33 -0.53 -1.44
N LEU A 39 -6.52 0.05 -0.55
CA LEU A 39 -6.07 1.45 -0.67
C LEU A 39 -5.25 1.67 -1.95
N TRP A 40 -4.29 0.81 -2.23
CA TRP A 40 -3.51 0.91 -3.47
C TRP A 40 -4.40 0.86 -4.72
N ARG A 41 -5.39 -0.04 -4.73
CA ARG A 41 -6.35 -0.20 -5.83
C ARG A 41 -7.27 1.01 -6.00
N ALA A 42 -7.65 1.67 -4.90
CA ALA A 42 -8.52 2.84 -4.93
C ALA A 42 -7.88 4.06 -5.62
N HIS A 43 -6.54 4.13 -5.64
CA HIS A 43 -5.76 5.21 -6.23
C HIS A 43 -5.28 4.93 -7.67
N ASP A 44 -6.00 4.09 -8.41
CA ASP A 44 -5.90 3.84 -9.87
C ASP A 44 -4.49 3.59 -10.45
N GLY A 45 -3.57 3.08 -9.64
CA GLY A 45 -2.35 2.36 -10.04
C GLY A 45 -1.33 3.05 -10.96
N THR A 46 -1.51 4.31 -11.38
CA THR A 46 -0.79 4.84 -12.56
C THR A 46 0.17 6.00 -12.30
N SER A 47 0.01 6.76 -11.23
CA SER A 47 1.07 7.65 -10.73
C SER A 47 0.59 8.24 -9.41
N TRP A 48 1.46 8.33 -8.42
CA TRP A 48 1.13 9.00 -7.17
C TRP A 48 2.02 10.22 -7.05
N GLU A 49 1.40 11.39 -6.98
CA GLU A 49 2.11 12.61 -6.60
C GLU A 49 2.53 12.54 -5.13
N PHE A 50 3.57 13.32 -4.77
CA PHE A 50 4.04 13.36 -3.39
C PHE A 50 2.94 13.74 -2.39
N ALA A 51 2.01 14.62 -2.79
CA ALA A 51 0.88 15.01 -1.96
C ALA A 51 -0.08 13.83 -1.67
N GLU A 52 -0.27 12.93 -2.64
CA GLU A 52 -1.11 11.74 -2.50
C GLU A 52 -0.42 10.69 -1.61
N LEU A 53 0.90 10.54 -1.73
CA LEU A 53 1.69 9.69 -0.82
C LEU A 53 1.65 10.22 0.62
N ALA A 54 1.77 11.53 0.81
CA ALA A 54 1.70 12.14 2.14
C ALA A 54 0.32 11.94 2.77
N ALA A 55 -0.76 12.20 2.01
CA ALA A 55 -2.13 11.98 2.47
C ALA A 55 -2.38 10.51 2.86
N LEU A 56 -1.87 9.55 2.09
CA LEU A 56 -1.98 8.13 2.42
C LEU A 56 -1.22 7.77 3.71
N VAL A 57 -0.03 8.31 3.91
CA VAL A 57 0.73 8.07 5.16
C VAL A 57 -0.05 8.60 6.37
N ASP A 58 -0.67 9.77 6.25
CA ASP A 58 -1.50 10.35 7.29
C ASP A 58 -2.77 9.50 7.55
N GLU A 59 -3.42 8.98 6.51
CA GLU A 59 -4.56 8.08 6.63
C GLU A 59 -4.19 6.77 7.35
N LEU A 60 -3.07 6.16 6.97
CA LEU A 60 -2.53 4.96 7.63
C LEU A 60 -2.06 5.24 9.07
N GLY A 61 -1.68 6.49 9.37
CA GLY A 61 -1.28 6.95 10.70
C GLY A 61 -2.43 7.29 11.64
N THR A 62 -3.64 7.51 11.11
CA THR A 62 -4.84 7.91 11.88
C THR A 62 -5.85 6.77 12.10
N ALA A 63 -6.01 5.82 11.17
CA ALA A 63 -6.94 4.66 11.24
C ALA A 63 -6.68 3.60 12.34
#